data_AF-A0AAE3LZV1-F1
#
_entry.id   AF-A0AAE3LZV1-F1
#
_cell.length_a   1.000
_cell.length_b   1.000
_cell.length_c   1.000
_cell.angle_alpha   90.00
_cell.angle_beta   90.00
_cell.angle_gamma   90.00
#
_symmetry.space_group_name_H-M   'P 1'
#
loop_
_entity.id
_entity.type
_entity.pdbx_description
1 polymer ?
#
loop_
_entity_poly.entity_id
_entity_poly.type
_entity_poly.pdbx_seq_one_letter_code
_entity_poly.pdbx_strand_id
1 'polypeptide(L)'
;RRNALLAAFANAGDHGLPAAQYDPNALMARLQAANTPAEKGAMEVEMSRLFLSYARDIQTGILTPSRVVSEIRREIPLRSRLGYLQSFVESSPASYLATLPPSSPEYARLLREKLNLERLLSNGGWGATVTGGGLAPGASGAGVVALRDRLVAMGYMERSATQTYDATIQAAVQRFQQAHGLTADGEAGAGTLRELNIPVASRLQQIIVAMERERWMNRPRGERHVWVNLVDFTAAIMDNDRVTYQTRSVIGATASDRQSPEFSDVMEFMVINPSWYVPRSIIVNEYLPALQRNRNAVSHIEITDSRGRAINRSNVNFSRFNASTFPYSMRQPPSRGNALGLVKFIFPNQYNIYLHDTPAKSLFGREVRAFSHGCIRLNDPFDFAYALLAVQESDPEEFFQSHLRTGREVRVNLDNPVPVHLVYRTAFTHTTGQLNFRGDVYNRDSRIWNALANEGVAVRAIGG
;
A
#
# COMPACT_ATOMS: atom_id res chain seq x y z
N ARG A 1 -9.65 27.40 24.94
CA ARG A 1 -10.18 26.70 23.75
C ARG A 1 -9.81 27.42 22.46
N ARG A 2 -10.32 28.64 22.21
CA ARG A 2 -9.97 29.45 21.02
C ARG A 2 -8.47 29.46 20.69
N ASN A 3 -7.62 29.86 21.63
CA ASN A 3 -6.17 29.97 21.38
C ASN A 3 -5.53 28.60 21.02
N ALA A 4 -5.98 27.51 21.63
CA ALA A 4 -5.51 26.17 21.28
C ALA A 4 -5.96 25.75 19.88
N LEU A 5 -7.19 26.09 19.49
CA LEU A 5 -7.70 25.84 18.15
C LEU A 5 -6.91 26.63 17.09
N LEU A 6 -6.65 27.92 17.33
CA LEU A 6 -5.84 28.76 16.43
C LEU A 6 -4.40 28.24 16.31
N ALA A 7 -3.81 27.75 17.40
CA ALA A 7 -2.48 27.13 17.36
C ALA A 7 -2.47 25.82 16.56
N ALA A 8 -3.51 24.99 16.67
CA ALA A 8 -3.65 23.79 15.85
C ALA A 8 -3.84 24.13 14.36
N PHE A 9 -4.63 25.16 14.07
CA PHE A 9 -4.87 25.67 12.72
C PHE A 9 -3.60 26.19 12.04
N ALA A 10 -2.74 26.89 12.79
CA ALA A 10 -1.42 27.32 12.29
C ALA A 10 -0.56 26.15 11.76
N ASN A 11 -0.71 24.96 12.35
CA ASN A 11 0.04 23.76 11.97
C ASN A 11 -0.72 22.85 10.98
N ALA A 12 -1.89 23.25 10.48
CA ALA A 12 -2.69 22.43 9.56
C ALA A 12 -1.90 22.07 8.29
N GLY A 13 -1.15 23.03 7.74
CA GLY A 13 -0.27 22.81 6.58
C GLY A 13 0.86 21.81 6.86
N ASP A 14 1.36 21.72 8.09
CA ASP A 14 2.39 20.74 8.50
C ASP A 14 1.88 19.32 8.32
N HIS A 15 0.63 19.12 8.72
CA HIS A 15 -0.07 17.86 8.52
C HIS A 15 -0.54 17.64 7.08
N GLY A 16 -0.29 18.55 6.13
CA GLY A 16 -0.77 18.39 4.75
C GLY A 16 -2.30 18.53 4.62
N LEU A 17 -2.90 19.37 5.47
CA LEU A 17 -4.29 19.81 5.37
C LEU A 17 -4.37 21.11 4.55
N PRO A 18 -5.56 21.49 4.03
CA PRO A 18 -5.73 22.74 3.28
C PRO A 18 -5.52 23.98 4.18
N ALA A 19 -4.29 24.52 4.17
CA ALA A 19 -3.88 25.57 5.11
C ALA A 19 -4.74 26.84 5.01
N ALA A 20 -5.21 27.21 3.81
CA ALA A 20 -6.07 28.37 3.61
C ALA A 20 -7.44 28.23 4.29
N GLN A 21 -7.99 27.01 4.38
CA GLN A 21 -9.24 26.74 5.10
C GLN A 21 -9.08 26.93 6.61
N TYR A 22 -7.88 26.66 7.12
CA TYR A 22 -7.52 26.73 8.54
C TYR A 22 -6.63 27.93 8.85
N ASP A 23 -6.77 29.05 8.14
CA ASP A 23 -5.93 30.24 8.39
C ASP A 23 -6.34 30.93 9.72
N PRO A 24 -5.46 30.90 10.75
CA PRO A 24 -5.77 31.52 12.04
C PRO A 24 -5.85 33.04 11.96
N ASN A 25 -5.11 33.69 11.07
CA ASN A 25 -5.11 35.15 10.91
C ASN A 25 -6.41 35.62 10.26
N ALA A 26 -6.84 34.93 9.19
CA ALA A 26 -8.12 35.22 8.55
C ALA A 26 -9.31 35.02 9.53
N LEU A 27 -9.28 33.95 10.33
CA LEU A 27 -10.29 33.71 11.35
C LEU A 27 -10.28 34.80 12.44
N MET A 28 -9.09 35.21 12.90
CA MET A 28 -8.95 36.28 13.89
C MET A 28 -9.43 37.64 13.37
N ALA A 29 -9.16 37.97 12.10
CA ALA A 29 -9.68 39.18 11.47
C ALA A 29 -11.21 39.19 11.43
N ARG A 30 -11.84 38.06 11.05
CA ARG A 30 -13.30 37.89 11.08
C ARG A 30 -13.88 38.01 12.49
N LEU A 31 -13.19 37.44 13.49
CA LEU A 31 -13.58 37.55 14.90
C LEU A 31 -13.51 39.00 15.41
N GLN A 32 -12.51 39.77 15.01
CA GLN A 32 -12.35 41.18 15.39
C GLN A 32 -13.37 42.09 14.71
N ALA A 33 -13.79 41.75 13.48
CA ALA A 33 -14.82 42.47 12.75
C ALA A 33 -16.24 42.25 13.28
N ALA A 34 -16.48 41.16 14.04
CA ALA A 34 -17.78 40.83 14.61
C ALA A 34 -18.10 41.70 15.83
N ASN A 35 -18.93 42.73 15.65
CA ASN A 35 -19.19 43.76 16.66
C ASN A 35 -20.54 43.60 17.37
N THR A 36 -21.53 43.01 16.71
CA THR A 36 -22.87 42.75 17.27
C THR A 36 -22.96 41.39 17.97
N PRO A 37 -23.89 41.19 18.91
CA PRO A 37 -24.13 39.87 19.51
C PRO A 37 -24.45 38.77 18.48
N ALA A 38 -25.19 39.11 17.42
CA ALA A 38 -25.53 38.18 16.35
C ALA A 38 -24.28 37.74 15.56
N GLU A 39 -23.41 38.67 15.19
CA GLU A 39 -22.14 38.35 14.51
C GLU A 39 -21.21 37.53 15.39
N LYS A 40 -21.11 37.86 16.68
CA LYS A 40 -20.31 37.09 17.65
C LYS A 40 -20.83 35.66 17.78
N GLY A 41 -22.14 35.47 17.90
CA GLY A 41 -22.77 34.14 17.91
C GLY A 41 -22.53 33.36 16.61
N ALA A 42 -22.60 34.03 15.45
CA ALA A 42 -22.27 33.40 14.17
C ALA A 42 -20.81 32.93 14.11
N MET A 43 -19.87 33.69 14.69
CA MET A 43 -18.47 33.29 14.78
C MET A 43 -18.24 32.09 15.71
N GLU A 44 -19.00 31.94 16.79
CA GLU A 44 -18.94 30.74 17.64
C GLU A 44 -19.38 29.48 16.87
N VAL A 45 -20.43 29.59 16.07
CA VAL A 45 -20.88 28.52 15.17
C VAL A 45 -19.82 28.19 14.13
N GLU A 46 -19.20 29.22 13.52
CA GLU A 46 -18.15 29.04 12.54
C GLU A 46 -16.91 28.34 13.12
N MET A 47 -16.43 28.78 14.28
CA MET A 47 -15.30 28.13 14.97
C MET A 47 -15.62 26.66 15.29
N SER A 48 -16.86 26.37 15.68
CA SER A 48 -17.30 25.00 15.95
C SER A 48 -17.30 24.14 14.69
N ARG A 49 -17.75 24.70 13.55
CA ARG A 49 -17.70 24.03 12.24
C ARG A 49 -16.26 23.76 11.79
N LEU A 50 -15.38 24.77 11.88
CA LEU A 50 -13.98 24.63 11.52
C LEU A 50 -13.26 23.62 12.42
N PHE A 51 -13.54 23.61 13.71
CA PHE A 51 -13.03 22.58 14.63
C PHE A 51 -13.47 21.18 14.22
N LEU A 52 -14.75 20.98 13.90
CA LEU A 52 -15.28 19.69 13.47
C LEU A 52 -14.65 19.21 12.16
N SER A 53 -14.46 20.12 11.19
CA SER A 53 -13.76 19.81 9.94
C SER A 53 -12.30 19.44 10.21
N TYR A 54 -11.57 20.28 10.95
CA TYR A 54 -10.17 20.03 11.29
C TYR A 54 -9.99 18.68 12.01
N ALA A 55 -10.84 18.41 13.02
CA ALA A 55 -10.73 17.19 13.81
C ALA A 55 -10.98 15.93 12.98
N ARG A 56 -11.96 15.96 12.08
CA ARG A 56 -12.19 14.88 11.11
C ARG A 56 -11.02 14.73 10.16
N ASP A 57 -10.60 15.83 9.53
CA ASP A 57 -9.60 15.83 8.48
C ASP A 57 -8.24 15.33 9.00
N ILE A 58 -7.82 15.77 10.18
CA ILE A 58 -6.55 15.35 10.76
C ILE A 58 -6.60 13.91 11.31
N GLN A 59 -7.73 13.48 11.88
CA GLN A 59 -7.83 12.19 12.56
C GLN A 59 -8.16 11.04 11.63
N THR A 60 -9.04 11.28 10.66
CA THR A 60 -9.67 10.23 9.83
C THR A 60 -9.55 10.48 8.33
N GLY A 61 -8.98 11.62 7.93
CA GLY A 61 -8.74 11.98 6.55
C GLY A 61 -9.75 12.99 6.01
N ILE A 62 -9.31 13.74 5.01
CA ILE A 62 -10.11 14.71 4.25
C ILE A 62 -11.09 13.95 3.34
N LEU A 63 -10.59 12.88 2.72
CA LEU A 63 -11.29 12.18 1.64
C LEU A 63 -12.11 11.00 2.14
N THR A 64 -13.14 10.65 1.38
CA THR A 64 -13.70 9.28 1.40
C THR A 64 -13.03 8.48 0.28
N PRO A 65 -12.08 7.58 0.58
CA PRO A 65 -11.18 7.02 -0.42
C PRO A 65 -11.91 6.20 -1.48
N SER A 66 -12.95 5.45 -1.10
CA SER A 66 -13.76 4.64 -2.02
C SER A 66 -14.52 5.46 -3.06
N ARG A 67 -14.75 6.77 -2.81
CA ARG A 67 -15.34 7.70 -3.79
C ARG A 67 -14.31 8.18 -4.82
N VAL A 68 -13.03 8.18 -4.46
CA VAL A 68 -11.95 8.59 -5.35
C VAL A 68 -11.44 7.40 -6.16
N VAL A 69 -11.26 6.24 -5.51
CA VAL A 69 -10.80 4.99 -6.12
C VAL A 69 -11.64 3.84 -5.55
N SER A 70 -12.43 3.18 -6.39
CA SER A 70 -13.36 2.13 -5.99
C SER A 70 -12.68 0.94 -5.33
N GLU A 71 -11.45 0.63 -5.71
CA GLU A 71 -10.67 -0.50 -5.18
C GLU A 71 -10.13 -0.24 -3.77
N ILE A 72 -10.27 0.99 -3.25
CA ILE A 72 -9.99 1.29 -1.84
C ILE A 72 -11.23 0.95 -1.03
N ARG A 73 -11.26 -0.29 -0.55
CA ARG A 73 -12.37 -0.93 0.17
C ARG A 73 -12.16 -0.90 1.69
N ARG A 74 -11.62 0.22 2.19
CA ARG A 74 -11.28 0.38 3.60
C ARG A 74 -12.40 1.06 4.37
N GLU A 75 -12.69 0.52 5.55
CA GLU A 75 -13.54 1.19 6.52
C GLU A 75 -12.72 2.24 7.29
N ILE A 76 -13.16 3.50 7.23
CA ILE A 76 -12.53 4.60 7.96
C ILE A 76 -13.09 4.63 9.39
N PRO A 77 -12.24 4.77 10.43
CA PRO A 77 -12.68 4.87 11.83
C PRO A 77 -13.27 6.25 12.15
N LEU A 78 -14.39 6.61 11.50
CA LEU A 78 -15.07 7.89 11.68
C LEU A 78 -15.56 8.05 13.12
N ARG A 79 -15.40 9.25 13.68
CA ARG A 79 -16.01 9.64 14.96
C ARG A 79 -17.20 10.56 14.74
N SER A 80 -18.17 10.49 15.64
CA SER A 80 -19.35 11.36 15.58
C SER A 80 -18.97 12.81 15.86
N ARG A 81 -19.65 13.75 15.18
CA ARG A 81 -19.47 15.20 15.42
C ARG A 81 -19.75 15.58 16.87
N LEU A 82 -20.79 14.99 17.46
CA LEU A 82 -21.11 15.20 18.87
C LEU A 82 -19.98 14.71 19.78
N GLY A 83 -19.40 13.55 19.49
CA GLY A 83 -18.26 13.01 20.24
C GLY A 83 -17.04 13.95 20.20
N TYR A 84 -16.72 14.54 19.04
CA TYR A 84 -15.67 15.55 18.95
C TYR A 84 -15.92 16.76 19.87
N LEU A 85 -17.14 17.29 19.87
CA LEU A 85 -17.52 18.44 20.70
C LEU A 85 -17.46 18.11 22.19
N GLN A 86 -18.04 16.97 22.59
CA GLN A 86 -18.06 16.53 24.00
C GLN A 86 -16.64 16.35 24.52
N SER A 87 -15.79 15.58 23.82
CA SER A 87 -14.41 15.35 24.27
C SER A 87 -13.58 16.63 24.34
N PHE A 88 -13.79 17.59 23.43
CA PHE A 88 -13.09 18.87 23.46
C PHE A 88 -13.55 19.81 24.59
N VAL A 89 -14.82 19.69 25.01
CA VAL A 89 -15.36 20.41 26.18
C VAL A 89 -14.86 19.76 27.48
N GLU A 90 -14.82 18.44 27.55
CA GLU A 90 -14.43 17.70 28.75
C GLU A 90 -12.91 17.68 29.00
N SER A 91 -12.10 17.89 27.95
CA SER A 91 -10.64 17.81 28.04
C SER A 91 -9.94 19.17 28.09
N SER A 92 -8.65 19.15 28.46
CA SER A 92 -7.73 20.26 28.14
C SER A 92 -7.68 20.45 26.62
N PRO A 93 -7.97 21.67 26.08
CA PRO A 93 -8.12 21.88 24.65
C PRO A 93 -6.88 21.54 23.83
N ALA A 94 -5.70 21.93 24.31
CA ALA A 94 -4.44 21.67 23.61
C ALA A 94 -4.09 20.17 23.64
N SER A 95 -4.29 19.52 24.80
CA SER A 95 -4.04 18.08 24.96
C SER A 95 -4.97 17.27 24.05
N TYR A 96 -6.26 17.62 23.99
CA TYR A 96 -7.20 16.94 23.11
C TYR A 96 -6.81 17.06 21.63
N LEU A 97 -6.49 18.27 21.16
CA LEU A 97 -6.08 18.50 19.77
C LEU A 97 -4.82 17.72 19.41
N ALA A 98 -3.88 17.55 20.35
CA ALA A 98 -2.67 16.74 20.17
C ALA A 98 -2.95 15.22 20.04
N THR A 99 -4.12 14.73 20.47
CA THR A 99 -4.53 13.32 20.30
C THR A 99 -5.21 13.02 18.97
N LEU A 100 -5.54 14.05 18.18
CA LEU A 100 -6.28 13.87 16.93
C LEU A 100 -5.44 13.26 15.80
N PRO A 101 -4.18 13.67 15.53
CA PRO A 101 -3.38 13.06 14.48
C PRO A 101 -3.18 11.54 14.71
N PRO A 102 -2.93 10.75 13.65
CA PRO A 102 -2.59 9.34 13.82
C PRO A 102 -1.41 9.12 14.76
N SER A 103 -1.57 8.20 15.70
CA SER A 103 -0.55 7.85 16.69
C SER A 103 0.48 6.83 16.16
N SER A 104 0.37 6.41 14.90
CA SER A 104 1.30 5.45 14.31
C SER A 104 2.72 6.06 14.24
N PRO A 105 3.77 5.29 14.58
CA PRO A 105 5.15 5.76 14.40
C PRO A 105 5.44 6.17 12.96
N GLU A 106 4.77 5.55 12.00
CA GLU A 106 4.86 5.87 10.57
C GLU A 106 4.38 7.29 10.25
N TYR A 107 3.22 7.71 10.79
CA TYR A 107 2.71 9.06 10.54
C TYR A 107 3.67 10.14 11.07
N ALA A 108 4.25 9.93 12.25
CA ALA A 108 5.23 10.84 12.83
C ALA A 108 6.51 10.94 11.98
N ARG A 109 7.00 9.81 11.44
CA ARG A 109 8.14 9.79 10.54
C ARG A 109 7.84 10.48 9.20
N LEU A 110 6.68 10.20 8.59
CA LEU A 110 6.24 10.87 7.37
C LEU A 110 6.08 12.38 7.54
N LEU A 111 5.51 12.83 8.67
CA LEU A 111 5.42 14.25 9.01
C LEU A 111 6.81 14.89 9.07
N ARG A 112 7.77 14.26 9.76
CA ARG A 112 9.15 14.75 9.83
C ARG A 112 9.79 14.83 8.44
N GLU A 113 9.66 13.78 7.62
CA GLU A 113 10.23 13.77 6.28
C GLU A 113 9.57 14.77 5.34
N LYS A 114 8.27 15.01 5.47
CA LYS A 114 7.57 16.10 4.77
C LYS A 114 8.23 17.44 5.11
N LEU A 115 8.37 17.77 6.39
CA LEU A 115 9.00 19.03 6.81
C LEU A 115 10.46 19.15 6.35
N ASN A 116 11.21 18.05 6.32
CA ASN A 116 12.57 18.01 5.76
C ASN A 116 12.56 18.34 4.26
N LEU A 117 11.68 17.72 3.48
CA LEU A 117 11.59 17.96 2.05
C LEU A 117 11.03 19.35 1.70
N GLU A 118 10.15 19.93 2.50
CA GLU A 118 9.66 21.30 2.30
C GLU A 118 10.79 22.34 2.49
N ARG A 119 11.69 22.11 3.45
CA ARG A 119 12.91 22.92 3.62
C ARG A 119 13.94 22.67 2.51
N LEU A 120 14.05 21.43 2.04
CA LEU A 120 14.90 21.13 0.90
C LEU A 120 14.39 21.84 -0.37
N LEU A 121 13.06 21.85 -0.57
CA LEU A 121 12.43 22.51 -1.70
C LEU A 121 12.68 24.03 -1.70
N SER A 122 12.64 24.69 -0.53
CA SER A 122 12.98 26.12 -0.43
C SER A 122 14.45 26.41 -0.76
N ASN A 123 15.33 25.43 -0.59
CA ASN A 123 16.77 25.55 -0.84
C ASN A 123 17.19 25.05 -2.23
N GLY A 124 16.27 24.99 -3.20
CA GLY A 124 16.56 24.58 -4.58
C GLY A 124 16.40 23.08 -4.87
N GLY A 125 15.85 22.31 -3.92
CA GLY A 125 15.55 20.89 -4.09
C GLY A 125 16.81 20.03 -4.18
N TRP A 126 16.78 19.01 -5.04
CA TRP A 126 17.91 18.11 -5.28
C TRP A 126 18.94 18.66 -6.30
N GLY A 127 18.88 19.94 -6.63
CA GLY A 127 19.73 20.57 -7.65
C GLY A 127 19.37 20.15 -9.08
N ALA A 128 20.33 20.29 -10.00
CA ALA A 128 20.17 19.96 -11.41
C ALA A 128 19.84 18.47 -11.62
N THR A 129 19.12 18.17 -12.70
CA THR A 129 18.85 16.79 -13.11
C THR A 129 20.11 16.13 -13.66
N VAL A 130 20.22 14.82 -13.44
CA VAL A 130 21.30 14.02 -14.00
C VAL A 130 20.94 13.70 -15.45
N THR A 131 21.69 14.25 -16.39
CA THR A 131 21.49 14.07 -17.83
C THR A 131 22.57 13.17 -18.41
N GLY A 132 22.24 12.40 -19.46
CA GLY A 132 23.16 11.47 -20.11
C GLY A 132 22.54 10.09 -20.38
N GLY A 133 23.27 9.26 -21.13
CA GLY A 133 23.00 7.82 -21.20
C GLY A 133 23.27 7.13 -19.85
N GLY A 134 22.94 5.85 -19.73
CA GLY A 134 23.18 5.10 -18.48
C GLY A 134 24.63 5.20 -18.00
N LEU A 135 24.82 5.31 -16.68
CA LEU A 135 26.14 5.40 -16.04
C LEU A 135 26.43 4.10 -15.27
N ALA A 136 27.64 3.57 -15.42
CA ALA A 136 28.06 2.30 -14.84
C ALA A 136 29.48 2.42 -14.26
N PRO A 137 29.93 1.45 -13.43
CA PRO A 137 31.28 1.43 -12.89
C PRO A 137 32.36 1.65 -13.96
N GLY A 138 33.32 2.53 -13.65
CA GLY A 138 34.39 2.94 -14.57
C GLY A 138 34.06 4.13 -15.47
N ALA A 139 32.80 4.58 -15.55
CA ALA A 139 32.46 5.83 -16.23
C ALA A 139 33.12 7.04 -15.54
N SER A 140 33.28 8.16 -16.26
CA SER A 140 33.85 9.39 -15.70
C SER A 140 33.28 10.65 -16.35
N GLY A 141 33.55 11.82 -15.75
CA GLY A 141 33.19 13.13 -16.29
C GLY A 141 31.92 13.73 -15.69
N ALA A 142 31.36 14.74 -16.36
CA ALA A 142 30.31 15.60 -15.81
C ALA A 142 29.04 14.84 -15.39
N GLY A 143 28.66 13.78 -16.11
CA GLY A 143 27.49 12.96 -15.75
C GLY A 143 27.67 12.21 -14.42
N VAL A 144 28.87 11.70 -14.15
CA VAL A 144 29.20 11.04 -12.87
C VAL A 144 29.21 12.05 -11.73
N VAL A 145 29.76 13.25 -11.96
CA VAL A 145 29.74 14.35 -10.98
C VAL A 145 28.31 14.74 -10.64
N ALA A 146 27.43 14.89 -11.64
CA ALA A 146 26.02 15.18 -11.42
C ALA A 146 25.31 14.05 -10.63
N LEU A 147 25.56 12.79 -10.97
CA LEU A 147 25.04 11.64 -10.22
C LEU A 147 25.49 11.64 -8.76
N ARG A 148 26.79 11.85 -8.52
CA ARG A 148 27.37 11.95 -7.17
C ARG A 148 26.70 13.05 -6.36
N ASP A 149 26.63 14.26 -6.90
CA ASP A 149 26.07 15.43 -6.20
C ASP A 149 24.59 15.22 -5.88
N ARG A 150 23.85 14.59 -6.79
CA ARG A 150 22.45 14.20 -6.59
C ARG A 150 22.31 13.16 -5.46
N LEU A 151 23.12 12.11 -5.45
CA LEU A 151 23.13 11.09 -4.40
C LEU A 151 23.51 11.67 -3.04
N VAL A 152 24.45 12.62 -2.99
CA VAL A 152 24.80 13.37 -1.78
C VAL A 152 23.61 14.20 -1.30
N ALA A 153 22.98 14.98 -2.18
CA ALA A 153 21.81 15.80 -1.84
C ALA A 153 20.61 14.97 -1.35
N MET A 154 20.50 13.72 -1.82
CA MET A 154 19.48 12.76 -1.39
C MET A 154 19.89 11.93 -0.17
N GLY A 155 21.11 12.09 0.35
CA GLY A 155 21.60 11.37 1.54
C GLY A 155 22.02 9.92 1.31
N TYR A 156 22.26 9.51 0.06
CA TYR A 156 22.72 8.15 -0.27
C TYR A 156 24.24 7.98 -0.23
N MET A 157 25.00 9.07 -0.10
CA MET A 157 26.44 9.04 0.12
C MET A 157 26.97 10.33 0.76
N GLU A 158 28.14 10.23 1.37
CA GLU A 158 28.90 11.39 1.85
C GLU A 158 29.52 12.18 0.69
N ARG A 159 29.88 13.44 0.98
CA ARG A 159 30.58 14.30 0.01
C ARG A 159 31.88 13.67 -0.43
N SER A 160 32.14 13.71 -1.74
CA SER A 160 33.37 13.22 -2.36
C SER A 160 33.78 14.13 -3.51
N ALA A 161 35.08 14.19 -3.80
CA ALA A 161 35.64 14.91 -4.95
C ALA A 161 35.80 14.02 -6.19
N THR A 162 35.44 12.72 -6.09
CA THR A 162 35.59 11.75 -7.18
C THR A 162 34.84 12.18 -8.44
N GLN A 163 35.46 12.00 -9.60
CA GLN A 163 34.85 12.25 -10.92
C GLN A 163 34.66 10.95 -11.71
N THR A 164 34.93 9.81 -11.06
CA THR A 164 34.85 8.47 -11.62
C THR A 164 33.79 7.68 -10.89
N TYR A 165 33.07 6.83 -11.61
CA TYR A 165 32.07 5.94 -11.05
C TYR A 165 32.80 4.78 -10.35
N ASP A 166 33.21 5.04 -9.11
CA ASP A 166 33.92 4.12 -8.24
C ASP A 166 32.96 3.24 -7.42
N ALA A 167 33.52 2.37 -6.59
CA ALA A 167 32.77 1.48 -5.72
C ALA A 167 31.88 2.23 -4.69
N THR A 168 32.26 3.46 -4.31
CA THR A 168 31.47 4.28 -3.38
C THR A 168 30.20 4.80 -4.06
N ILE A 169 30.30 5.29 -5.30
CA ILE A 169 29.13 5.67 -6.10
C ILE A 169 28.27 4.44 -6.40
N GLN A 170 28.87 3.30 -6.77
CA GLN A 170 28.12 2.07 -7.03
C GLN A 170 27.29 1.64 -5.82
N ALA A 171 27.88 1.61 -4.62
CA ALA A 171 27.17 1.27 -3.40
C ALA A 171 26.06 2.29 -3.08
N ALA A 172 26.29 3.59 -3.35
CA ALA A 172 25.28 4.63 -3.17
C ALA A 172 24.09 4.44 -4.13
N VAL A 173 24.34 4.08 -5.39
CA VAL A 173 23.30 3.76 -6.38
C VAL A 173 22.52 2.51 -5.97
N GLN A 174 23.18 1.47 -5.45
CA GLN A 174 22.48 0.28 -4.94
C GLN A 174 21.55 0.63 -3.77
N ARG A 175 22.00 1.47 -2.82
CA ARG A 175 21.15 1.96 -1.72
C ARG A 175 19.96 2.77 -2.25
N PHE A 176 20.19 3.62 -3.25
CA PHE A 176 19.13 4.36 -3.93
C PHE A 176 18.12 3.42 -4.58
N GLN A 177 18.58 2.45 -5.36
CA GLN A 177 17.74 1.48 -6.06
C GLN A 177 16.88 0.67 -5.08
N GLN A 178 17.46 0.16 -3.99
CA GLN A 178 16.73 -0.53 -2.94
C GLN A 178 15.65 0.36 -2.32
N ALA A 179 16.00 1.61 -1.99
CA ALA A 179 15.05 2.56 -1.41
C ALA A 179 13.89 2.95 -2.35
N HIS A 180 14.07 2.76 -3.66
CA HIS A 180 13.08 3.08 -4.70
C HIS A 180 12.40 1.85 -5.31
N GLY A 181 12.68 0.64 -4.79
CA GLY A 181 12.08 -0.61 -5.28
C GLY A 181 12.59 -1.05 -6.66
N LEU A 182 13.78 -0.62 -7.06
CA LEU A 182 14.45 -0.99 -8.31
C LEU A 182 15.38 -2.20 -8.08
N THR A 183 15.75 -2.87 -9.17
CA THR A 183 16.87 -3.84 -9.13
C THR A 183 18.16 -3.15 -8.68
N ALA A 184 18.80 -3.67 -7.62
CA ALA A 184 19.98 -3.09 -7.00
C ALA A 184 21.30 -3.56 -7.65
N ASP A 185 21.42 -3.38 -8.96
CA ASP A 185 22.62 -3.77 -9.74
C ASP A 185 23.79 -2.77 -9.58
N GLY A 186 23.52 -1.57 -9.07
CA GLY A 186 24.52 -0.51 -8.94
C GLY A 186 24.84 0.19 -10.25
N GLU A 187 24.04 0.00 -11.29
CA GLU A 187 24.10 0.76 -12.54
C GLU A 187 23.02 1.84 -12.57
N ALA A 188 23.40 3.07 -12.89
CA ALA A 188 22.45 4.16 -13.09
C ALA A 188 21.91 4.14 -14.53
N GLY A 189 21.13 3.09 -14.86
CA GLY A 189 20.41 2.96 -16.11
C GLY A 189 19.17 3.87 -16.21
N ALA A 190 18.40 3.72 -17.29
CA ALA A 190 17.25 4.60 -17.56
C ALA A 190 16.18 4.61 -16.46
N GLY A 191 15.91 3.46 -15.81
CA GLY A 191 14.99 3.37 -14.68
C GLY A 191 15.51 4.11 -13.45
N THR A 192 16.77 3.86 -13.06
CA THR A 192 17.45 4.57 -11.97
C THR A 192 17.44 6.08 -12.19
N LEU A 193 17.85 6.54 -13.39
CA LEU A 193 17.91 7.97 -13.70
C LEU A 193 16.53 8.62 -13.73
N ARG A 194 15.49 7.91 -14.17
CA ARG A 194 14.10 8.41 -14.12
C ARG A 194 13.66 8.66 -12.68
N GLU A 195 13.86 7.68 -11.79
CA GLU A 195 13.49 7.81 -10.37
C GLU A 195 14.31 8.87 -9.63
N LEU A 196 15.60 8.98 -9.96
CA LEU A 196 16.53 9.96 -9.39
C LEU A 196 16.17 11.41 -9.78
N ASN A 197 15.64 11.58 -11.00
CA ASN A 197 15.24 12.86 -11.57
C ASN A 197 13.79 13.26 -11.22
N ILE A 198 13.02 12.44 -10.51
CA ILE A 198 11.73 12.88 -9.96
C ILE A 198 11.98 14.15 -9.12
N PRO A 199 11.15 15.20 -9.20
CA PRO A 199 11.32 16.41 -8.38
C PRO A 199 10.93 16.20 -6.91
N VAL A 200 11.53 16.98 -6.00
CA VAL A 200 11.17 17.01 -4.57
C VAL A 200 9.67 17.29 -4.37
N ALA A 201 9.09 18.19 -5.17
CA ALA A 201 7.66 18.51 -5.11
C ALA A 201 6.77 17.29 -5.36
N SER A 202 7.09 16.44 -6.34
CA SER A 202 6.35 15.20 -6.60
C SER A 202 6.48 14.20 -5.46
N ARG A 203 7.61 14.20 -4.75
CA ARG A 203 7.86 13.30 -3.62
C ARG A 203 7.16 13.80 -2.35
N LEU A 204 7.05 15.11 -2.18
CA LEU A 204 6.15 15.72 -1.18
C LEU A 204 4.69 15.31 -1.42
N GLN A 205 4.21 15.26 -2.67
CA GLN A 205 2.87 14.76 -2.98
C GLN A 205 2.69 13.30 -2.52
N GLN A 206 3.66 12.42 -2.82
CA GLN A 206 3.63 11.02 -2.36
C GLN A 206 3.58 10.91 -0.83
N ILE A 207 4.38 11.72 -0.11
CA ILE A 207 4.36 11.73 1.37
C ILE A 207 3.02 12.23 1.90
N ILE A 208 2.46 13.31 1.34
CA ILE A 208 1.15 13.84 1.76
C ILE A 208 0.05 12.80 1.53
N VAL A 209 0.06 12.11 0.39
CA VAL A 209 -0.87 10.99 0.13
C VAL A 209 -0.67 9.85 1.13
N ALA A 210 0.58 9.51 1.48
CA ALA A 210 0.87 8.50 2.50
C ALA A 210 0.35 8.92 3.89
N MET A 211 0.50 10.18 4.27
CA MET A 211 -0.05 10.73 5.51
C MET A 211 -1.58 10.67 5.53
N GLU A 212 -2.24 10.98 4.41
CA GLU A 212 -3.70 10.83 4.28
C GLU A 212 -4.12 9.36 4.44
N ARG A 213 -3.38 8.43 3.81
CA ARG A 213 -3.63 6.98 3.93
C ARG A 213 -3.46 6.46 5.36
N GLU A 214 -2.55 7.03 6.16
CA GLU A 214 -2.42 6.71 7.58
C GLU A 214 -3.67 7.06 8.38
N ARG A 215 -4.35 8.16 8.05
CA ARG A 215 -5.57 8.59 8.73
C ARG A 215 -6.74 7.63 8.52
N TRP A 216 -6.84 7.04 7.33
CA TRP A 216 -7.84 6.01 7.04
C TRP A 216 -7.63 4.72 7.84
N MET A 217 -6.47 4.58 8.49
CA MET A 217 -6.10 3.45 9.37
C MET A 217 -5.74 3.89 10.78
N ASN A 218 -6.30 5.02 11.27
CA ASN A 218 -6.04 5.51 12.62
C ASN A 218 -6.80 4.70 13.69
N ARG A 219 -6.45 3.41 13.80
CA ARG A 219 -6.96 2.42 14.75
C ARG A 219 -5.88 1.36 14.99
N PRO A 220 -5.94 0.59 16.10
CA PRO A 220 -5.03 -0.53 16.32
C PRO A 220 -5.03 -1.51 15.14
N ARG A 221 -3.83 -1.97 14.76
CA ARG A 221 -3.62 -2.93 13.64
C ARG A 221 -3.54 -4.39 14.12
N GLY A 222 -3.59 -4.59 15.44
CA GLY A 222 -3.25 -5.87 16.07
C GLY A 222 -1.75 -5.95 16.36
N GLU A 223 -1.39 -6.49 17.52
CA GLU A 223 0.02 -6.68 17.92
C GLU A 223 0.74 -7.59 16.93
N ARG A 224 0.09 -8.70 16.55
CA ARG A 224 0.50 -9.59 15.47
C ARG A 224 -0.41 -9.43 14.27
N HIS A 225 0.12 -9.10 13.11
CA HIS A 225 -0.66 -8.94 11.88
C HIS A 225 0.16 -9.21 10.62
N VAL A 226 -0.52 -9.52 9.52
CA VAL A 226 0.07 -9.62 8.18
C VAL A 226 -0.05 -8.27 7.48
N TRP A 227 1.09 -7.75 7.03
CA TRP A 227 1.20 -6.49 6.29
C TRP A 227 1.57 -6.77 4.82
N VAL A 228 0.67 -6.47 3.89
CA VAL A 228 0.93 -6.62 2.46
C VAL A 228 0.92 -5.26 1.79
N ASN A 229 2.11 -4.73 1.48
CA ASN A 229 2.22 -3.51 0.70
C ASN A 229 2.24 -3.88 -0.79
N LEU A 230 1.11 -3.58 -1.47
CA LEU A 230 0.87 -3.99 -2.85
C LEU A 230 1.96 -3.46 -3.80
N VAL A 231 2.38 -2.19 -3.65
CA VAL A 231 3.37 -1.57 -4.55
C VAL A 231 4.83 -1.81 -4.17
N ASP A 232 5.07 -2.25 -2.94
CA ASP A 232 6.38 -2.79 -2.55
C ASP A 232 6.51 -4.26 -2.97
N PHE A 233 5.39 -4.89 -3.34
CA PHE A 233 5.31 -6.30 -3.71
C PHE A 233 5.95 -7.19 -2.63
N THR A 234 5.59 -6.93 -1.38
CA THR A 234 6.03 -7.68 -0.20
C THR A 234 4.82 -8.07 0.66
N ALA A 235 4.97 -9.18 1.39
CA ALA A 235 4.09 -9.57 2.47
C ALA A 235 4.97 -9.84 3.69
N ALA A 236 4.61 -9.28 4.83
CA ALA A 236 5.34 -9.41 6.08
C ALA A 236 4.41 -9.86 7.23
N ILE A 237 4.97 -10.59 8.18
CA ILE A 237 4.37 -10.79 9.50
C ILE A 237 5.00 -9.75 10.43
N MET A 238 4.14 -8.98 11.08
CA MET A 238 4.49 -7.93 12.01
C MET A 238 4.14 -8.41 13.42
N ASP A 239 5.07 -8.30 14.35
CA ASP A 239 4.84 -8.49 15.78
C ASP A 239 5.30 -7.24 16.54
N ASN A 240 4.39 -6.59 17.26
CA ASN A 240 4.65 -5.36 18.01
C ASN A 240 5.37 -4.30 17.14
N ASP A 241 4.84 -4.07 15.95
CA ASP A 241 5.38 -3.16 14.91
C ASP A 241 6.79 -3.53 14.39
N ARG A 242 7.26 -4.76 14.60
CA ARG A 242 8.52 -5.28 14.05
C ARG A 242 8.25 -6.37 13.02
N VAL A 243 8.97 -6.32 11.90
CA VAL A 243 8.95 -7.38 10.89
C VAL A 243 9.65 -8.62 11.47
N THR A 244 8.91 -9.72 11.64
CA THR A 244 9.47 -11.02 12.09
C THR A 244 9.64 -12.00 10.95
N TYR A 245 8.89 -11.83 9.86
CA TYR A 245 9.07 -12.56 8.62
C TYR A 245 8.66 -11.69 7.42
N GLN A 246 9.33 -11.83 6.28
CA GLN A 246 8.98 -11.12 5.05
C GLN A 246 9.28 -11.97 3.82
N THR A 247 8.38 -11.94 2.84
CA THR A 247 8.57 -12.57 1.52
C THR A 247 8.10 -11.64 0.40
N ARG A 248 8.58 -11.89 -0.83
CA ARG A 248 8.12 -11.19 -2.04
C ARG A 248 6.71 -11.66 -2.39
N SER A 249 5.90 -10.75 -2.92
CA SER A 249 4.56 -11.03 -3.40
C SER A 249 4.37 -10.69 -4.88
N VAL A 250 3.36 -11.31 -5.50
CA VAL A 250 2.79 -10.92 -6.80
C VAL A 250 1.35 -10.52 -6.54
N ILE A 251 0.96 -9.36 -7.05
CA ILE A 251 -0.38 -8.79 -6.90
C ILE A 251 -1.16 -8.88 -8.21
N GLY A 252 -2.39 -8.38 -8.19
CA GLY A 252 -3.25 -8.20 -9.36
C GLY A 252 -2.58 -7.52 -10.54
N ALA A 253 -3.02 -7.82 -11.76
CA ALA A 253 -2.57 -7.09 -12.93
C ALA A 253 -3.05 -5.64 -12.93
N THR A 254 -2.43 -4.78 -13.74
CA THR A 254 -2.80 -3.36 -13.87
C THR A 254 -4.16 -3.15 -14.54
N ALA A 255 -4.64 -4.14 -15.29
CA ALA A 255 -5.99 -4.17 -15.84
C ALA A 255 -7.03 -3.99 -14.71
N SER A 256 -7.97 -3.07 -14.91
CA SER A 256 -8.88 -2.59 -13.85
C SER A 256 -9.74 -3.70 -13.23
N ASP A 257 -10.07 -4.75 -13.98
CA ASP A 257 -10.84 -5.92 -13.54
C ASP A 257 -10.02 -6.93 -12.73
N ARG A 258 -8.69 -6.71 -12.59
CA ARG A 258 -7.75 -7.64 -11.94
C ARG A 258 -6.92 -7.01 -10.84
N GLN A 259 -7.05 -5.71 -10.59
CA GLN A 259 -6.28 -5.03 -9.56
C GLN A 259 -6.61 -5.60 -8.17
N SER A 260 -5.59 -5.75 -7.33
CA SER A 260 -5.79 -6.10 -5.92
C SER A 260 -6.44 -4.93 -5.17
N PRO A 261 -7.59 -5.14 -4.48
CA PRO A 261 -8.20 -4.09 -3.67
C PRO A 261 -7.40 -3.84 -2.38
N GLU A 262 -7.60 -2.67 -1.79
CA GLU A 262 -7.09 -2.32 -0.47
C GLU A 262 -8.18 -2.50 0.58
N PHE A 263 -7.94 -3.37 1.57
CA PHE A 263 -8.86 -3.59 2.67
C PHE A 263 -8.15 -4.23 3.87
N SER A 264 -8.89 -4.49 4.93
CA SER A 264 -8.40 -5.24 6.08
C SER A 264 -9.42 -6.30 6.46
N ASP A 265 -8.94 -7.47 6.83
CA ASP A 265 -9.76 -8.59 7.28
C ASP A 265 -8.93 -9.48 8.21
N VAL A 266 -9.46 -10.62 8.65
CA VAL A 266 -8.80 -11.50 9.62
C VAL A 266 -8.55 -12.88 9.01
N MET A 267 -7.29 -13.33 9.03
CA MET A 267 -6.89 -14.67 8.62
C MET A 267 -7.29 -15.67 9.69
N GLU A 268 -8.11 -16.63 9.30
CA GLU A 268 -8.66 -17.65 10.20
C GLU A 268 -7.95 -18.99 10.05
N PHE A 269 -7.51 -19.34 8.84
CA PHE A 269 -6.93 -20.65 8.57
C PHE A 269 -6.07 -20.66 7.31
N MET A 270 -5.23 -21.68 7.19
CA MET A 270 -4.58 -22.05 5.93
C MET A 270 -5.11 -23.40 5.43
N VAL A 271 -4.95 -23.64 4.14
CA VAL A 271 -5.27 -24.92 3.51
C VAL A 271 -4.04 -25.42 2.79
N ILE A 272 -3.51 -26.55 3.26
CA ILE A 272 -2.38 -27.28 2.68
C ILE A 272 -2.93 -28.21 1.59
N ASN A 273 -2.20 -28.33 0.48
CA ASN A 273 -2.62 -29.05 -0.72
C ASN A 273 -4.04 -28.62 -1.19
N PRO A 274 -4.28 -27.33 -1.46
CA PRO A 274 -5.64 -26.85 -1.72
C PRO A 274 -6.14 -27.29 -3.10
N SER A 275 -7.43 -27.61 -3.16
CA SER A 275 -8.22 -27.53 -4.39
C SER A 275 -8.46 -26.06 -4.73
N TRP A 276 -8.47 -25.78 -6.03
CA TRP A 276 -8.82 -24.47 -6.57
C TRP A 276 -10.17 -24.52 -7.26
N TYR A 277 -11.15 -23.82 -6.68
CA TYR A 277 -12.42 -23.56 -7.34
C TYR A 277 -12.24 -22.34 -8.24
N VAL A 278 -12.32 -22.57 -9.55
CA VAL A 278 -11.99 -21.55 -10.54
C VAL A 278 -13.05 -20.45 -10.50
N PRO A 279 -12.68 -19.17 -10.28
CA PRO A 279 -13.61 -18.06 -10.32
C PRO A 279 -14.36 -17.99 -11.65
N ARG A 280 -15.64 -17.60 -11.59
CA ARG A 280 -16.51 -17.51 -12.77
C ARG A 280 -15.90 -16.68 -13.90
N SER A 281 -15.24 -15.58 -13.58
CA SER A 281 -14.57 -14.71 -14.54
C SER A 281 -13.48 -15.46 -15.33
N ILE A 282 -12.65 -16.27 -14.67
CA ILE A 282 -11.61 -17.08 -15.32
C ILE A 282 -12.25 -18.20 -16.14
N ILE A 283 -13.31 -18.85 -15.62
CA ILE A 283 -14.04 -19.89 -16.37
C ILE A 283 -14.51 -19.34 -17.72
N VAL A 284 -15.14 -18.17 -17.76
CA VAL A 284 -15.76 -17.66 -18.99
C VAL A 284 -14.80 -16.89 -19.89
N ASN A 285 -13.79 -16.23 -19.35
CA ASN A 285 -12.88 -15.37 -20.12
C ASN A 285 -11.62 -16.11 -20.60
N GLU A 286 -11.23 -17.21 -19.95
CA GLU A 286 -10.01 -17.95 -20.29
C GLU A 286 -10.29 -19.40 -20.67
N TYR A 287 -10.97 -20.16 -19.80
CA TYR A 287 -11.12 -21.61 -19.98
C TYR A 287 -12.18 -21.96 -21.01
N LEU A 288 -13.32 -21.27 -21.05
CA LEU A 288 -14.33 -21.48 -22.08
C LEU A 288 -13.76 -21.21 -23.49
N PRO A 289 -13.09 -20.08 -23.77
CA PRO A 289 -12.43 -19.86 -25.06
C PRO A 289 -11.40 -20.94 -25.40
N ALA A 290 -10.63 -21.44 -24.42
CA ALA A 290 -9.70 -22.54 -24.65
C ALA A 290 -10.41 -23.85 -25.01
N LEU A 291 -11.50 -24.19 -24.31
CA LEU A 291 -12.31 -25.38 -24.54
C LEU A 291 -13.06 -25.34 -25.88
N GLN A 292 -13.47 -24.14 -26.33
CA GLN A 292 -14.09 -23.94 -27.64
C GLN A 292 -13.10 -24.21 -28.78
N ARG A 293 -11.83 -23.82 -28.62
CA ARG A 293 -10.76 -24.13 -29.59
C ARG A 293 -10.34 -25.59 -29.53
N ASN A 294 -10.23 -26.14 -28.32
CA ASN A 294 -9.86 -27.53 -28.09
C ASN A 294 -10.57 -28.07 -26.85
N ARG A 295 -11.51 -29.01 -27.02
CA ARG A 295 -12.27 -29.62 -25.91
C ARG A 295 -11.42 -30.33 -24.86
N ASN A 296 -10.20 -30.72 -25.22
CA ASN A 296 -9.23 -31.36 -24.33
C ASN A 296 -8.30 -30.35 -23.66
N ALA A 297 -8.47 -29.05 -23.91
CA ALA A 297 -7.81 -28.01 -23.14
C ALA A 297 -8.11 -28.19 -21.65
N VAL A 298 -7.20 -27.70 -20.79
CA VAL A 298 -7.34 -27.73 -19.33
C VAL A 298 -7.66 -29.13 -18.76
N SER A 299 -7.04 -30.19 -19.25
CA SER A 299 -7.29 -31.59 -18.84
C SER A 299 -7.13 -31.86 -17.33
N HIS A 300 -6.37 -31.01 -16.63
CA HIS A 300 -6.16 -31.04 -15.19
C HIS A 300 -7.32 -30.45 -14.36
N ILE A 301 -8.36 -29.93 -15.02
CA ILE A 301 -9.55 -29.34 -14.39
C ILE A 301 -10.69 -30.36 -14.36
N GLU A 302 -11.33 -30.56 -13.23
CA GLU A 302 -12.60 -31.26 -13.16
C GLU A 302 -13.72 -30.28 -13.52
N ILE A 303 -14.62 -30.70 -14.43
CA ILE A 303 -15.77 -29.89 -14.85
C ILE A 303 -17.04 -30.60 -14.36
N THR A 304 -17.88 -29.87 -13.62
CA THR A 304 -19.09 -30.40 -13.00
C THR A 304 -20.34 -29.64 -13.41
N ASP A 305 -21.48 -30.32 -13.47
CA ASP A 305 -22.79 -29.69 -13.64
C ASP A 305 -23.30 -29.02 -12.36
N SER A 306 -24.47 -28.38 -12.43
CA SER A 306 -25.10 -27.72 -11.28
C SER A 306 -25.46 -28.67 -10.12
N ARG A 307 -25.43 -29.98 -10.35
CA ARG A 307 -25.63 -31.02 -9.32
C ARG A 307 -24.30 -31.59 -8.82
N GLY A 308 -23.17 -31.00 -9.21
CA GLY A 308 -21.82 -31.44 -8.82
C GLY A 308 -21.35 -32.70 -9.54
N ARG A 309 -22.06 -33.18 -10.57
CA ARG A 309 -21.66 -34.41 -11.29
C ARG A 309 -20.59 -34.08 -12.32
N ALA A 310 -19.50 -34.84 -12.32
CA ALA A 310 -18.46 -34.73 -13.33
C ALA A 310 -19.04 -34.99 -14.73
N ILE A 311 -18.74 -34.12 -15.69
CA ILE A 311 -19.24 -34.25 -17.05
C ILE A 311 -18.21 -34.94 -17.94
N ASN A 312 -18.67 -35.78 -18.86
CA ASN A 312 -17.82 -36.27 -19.93
C ASN A 312 -17.67 -35.18 -21.01
N ARG A 313 -16.48 -34.57 -21.07
CA ARG A 313 -16.16 -33.48 -22.00
C ARG A 313 -16.37 -33.85 -23.47
N SER A 314 -16.20 -35.12 -23.83
CA SER A 314 -16.41 -35.60 -25.21
C SER A 314 -17.85 -35.45 -25.68
N ASN A 315 -18.81 -35.42 -24.74
CA ASN A 315 -20.24 -35.32 -25.01
C ASN A 315 -20.75 -33.87 -24.97
N VAL A 316 -19.86 -32.88 -24.77
CA VAL A 316 -20.23 -31.48 -24.59
C VAL A 316 -19.72 -30.65 -25.78
N ASN A 317 -20.63 -29.94 -26.44
CA ASN A 317 -20.26 -28.96 -27.47
C ASN A 317 -20.04 -27.59 -26.84
N PHE A 318 -18.79 -27.30 -26.45
CA PHE A 318 -18.42 -26.05 -25.79
C PHE A 318 -18.67 -24.79 -26.63
N SER A 319 -18.68 -24.92 -27.97
CA SER A 319 -18.93 -23.80 -28.90
C SER A 319 -20.37 -23.27 -28.85
N ARG A 320 -21.30 -23.98 -28.18
CA ARG A 320 -22.69 -23.52 -27.99
C ARG A 320 -22.87 -22.59 -26.79
N PHE A 321 -21.85 -22.48 -25.93
CA PHE A 321 -21.95 -21.66 -24.73
C PHE A 321 -21.22 -20.32 -24.89
N ASN A 322 -21.68 -19.33 -24.14
CA ASN A 322 -21.01 -18.04 -23.95
C ASN A 322 -20.91 -17.74 -22.45
N ALA A 323 -20.40 -16.56 -22.10
CA ALA A 323 -20.20 -16.15 -20.71
C ALA A 323 -21.49 -16.19 -19.86
N SER A 324 -22.66 -15.97 -20.47
CA SER A 324 -23.95 -15.97 -19.78
C SER A 324 -24.58 -17.38 -19.73
N THR A 325 -24.31 -18.25 -20.70
CA THR A 325 -24.98 -19.55 -20.82
C THR A 325 -24.15 -20.75 -20.35
N PHE A 326 -22.84 -20.58 -20.10
CA PHE A 326 -21.98 -21.69 -19.66
C PHE A 326 -22.37 -22.18 -18.26
N PRO A 327 -22.95 -23.40 -18.10
CA PRO A 327 -23.64 -23.80 -16.88
C PRO A 327 -22.75 -24.61 -15.91
N TYR A 328 -21.47 -24.79 -16.24
CA TYR A 328 -20.59 -25.70 -15.51
C TYR A 328 -19.69 -24.97 -14.50
N SER A 329 -19.37 -25.68 -13.43
CA SER A 329 -18.35 -25.30 -12.46
C SER A 329 -17.03 -26.01 -12.77
N MET A 330 -15.92 -25.43 -12.31
CA MET A 330 -14.58 -25.95 -12.55
C MET A 330 -13.77 -25.99 -11.27
N ARG A 331 -13.11 -27.13 -11.01
CA ARG A 331 -12.23 -27.35 -9.86
C ARG A 331 -10.91 -27.93 -10.34
N GLN A 332 -9.79 -27.36 -9.91
CA GLN A 332 -8.49 -28.01 -10.00
C GLN A 332 -8.21 -28.76 -8.69
N PRO A 333 -8.08 -30.10 -8.70
CA PRO A 333 -7.67 -30.85 -7.53
C PRO A 333 -6.26 -30.51 -7.04
N PRO A 334 -5.88 -30.94 -5.83
CA PRO A 334 -4.53 -30.77 -5.32
C PRO A 334 -3.50 -31.41 -6.25
N SER A 335 -2.47 -30.65 -6.63
CA SER A 335 -1.35 -31.13 -7.44
C SER A 335 -0.21 -30.10 -7.42
N ARG A 336 1.00 -30.52 -7.81
CA ARG A 336 2.15 -29.60 -7.96
C ARG A 336 1.92 -28.52 -9.04
N GLY A 337 1.01 -28.76 -9.99
CA GLY A 337 0.61 -27.81 -11.02
C GLY A 337 -0.62 -26.98 -10.66
N ASN A 338 -1.12 -27.05 -9.43
CA ASN A 338 -2.29 -26.30 -8.99
C ASN A 338 -2.03 -24.79 -9.07
N ALA A 339 -2.97 -24.00 -9.60
CA ALA A 339 -2.79 -22.55 -9.73
C ALA A 339 -2.61 -21.83 -8.37
N LEU A 340 -3.10 -22.43 -7.28
CA LEU A 340 -2.90 -21.98 -5.90
C LEU A 340 -1.64 -22.55 -5.24
N GLY A 341 -0.85 -23.31 -5.98
CA GLY A 341 0.30 -24.04 -5.46
C GLY A 341 -0.10 -25.05 -4.38
N LEU A 342 0.72 -25.18 -3.35
CA LEU A 342 0.57 -26.19 -2.31
C LEU A 342 0.05 -25.65 -0.96
N VAL A 343 -0.20 -24.34 -0.86
CA VAL A 343 -0.86 -23.75 0.31
C VAL A 343 -1.59 -22.44 -0.04
N LYS A 344 -2.74 -22.21 0.59
CA LYS A 344 -3.45 -20.92 0.58
C LYS A 344 -3.80 -20.47 2.00
N PHE A 345 -3.82 -19.17 2.24
CA PHE A 345 -4.10 -18.53 3.52
C PHE A 345 -5.38 -17.72 3.40
N ILE A 346 -6.37 -18.07 4.22
CA ILE A 346 -7.75 -17.61 4.07
C ILE A 346 -8.10 -16.62 5.18
N PHE A 347 -8.49 -15.43 4.74
CA PHE A 347 -9.13 -14.38 5.53
C PHE A 347 -10.47 -14.09 4.85
N PRO A 348 -11.58 -14.70 5.30
CA PRO A 348 -12.85 -14.66 4.58
C PRO A 348 -13.33 -13.23 4.29
N ASN A 349 -13.49 -12.89 3.02
CA ASN A 349 -13.90 -11.54 2.60
C ASN A 349 -14.81 -11.58 1.38
N GLN A 350 -15.60 -10.51 1.20
CA GLN A 350 -16.54 -10.34 0.10
C GLN A 350 -15.87 -10.17 -1.29
N TYR A 351 -14.55 -9.98 -1.35
CA TYR A 351 -13.79 -9.73 -2.58
C TYR A 351 -13.17 -10.99 -3.18
N ASN A 352 -13.29 -12.14 -2.50
CA ASN A 352 -12.66 -13.41 -2.87
C ASN A 352 -11.12 -13.31 -3.03
N ILE A 353 -10.47 -12.49 -2.20
CA ILE A 353 -9.02 -12.31 -2.19
C ILE A 353 -8.39 -13.18 -1.09
N TYR A 354 -7.25 -13.80 -1.38
CA TYR A 354 -6.48 -14.56 -0.40
C TYR A 354 -4.98 -14.52 -0.75
N LEU A 355 -4.16 -14.96 0.20
CA LEU A 355 -2.71 -15.16 0.01
C LEU A 355 -2.49 -16.62 -0.39
N HIS A 356 -1.60 -16.93 -1.34
CA HIS A 356 -1.38 -18.31 -1.75
C HIS A 356 -0.03 -18.57 -2.44
N ASP A 357 0.33 -19.84 -2.55
CA ASP A 357 1.47 -20.33 -3.34
C ASP A 357 1.18 -20.27 -4.86
N THR A 358 2.17 -20.49 -5.71
CA THR A 358 1.98 -20.56 -7.16
C THR A 358 3.09 -21.36 -7.83
N PRO A 359 2.79 -22.13 -8.90
CA PRO A 359 3.81 -22.76 -9.72
C PRO A 359 4.62 -21.74 -10.53
N ALA A 360 4.11 -20.52 -10.73
CA ALA A 360 4.74 -19.47 -11.53
C ALA A 360 5.83 -18.70 -10.75
N LYS A 361 6.82 -19.42 -10.18
CA LYS A 361 7.87 -18.85 -9.32
C LYS A 361 8.78 -17.84 -10.02
N SER A 362 8.95 -17.94 -11.33
CA SER A 362 9.77 -16.99 -12.12
C SER A 362 9.26 -15.54 -12.07
N LEU A 363 7.98 -15.33 -11.75
CA LEU A 363 7.40 -13.98 -11.62
C LEU A 363 7.98 -13.18 -10.45
N PHE A 364 8.48 -13.85 -9.40
CA PHE A 364 9.03 -13.15 -8.24
C PHE A 364 10.38 -12.48 -8.52
N GLY A 365 11.09 -12.89 -9.57
CA GLY A 365 12.30 -12.24 -10.07
C GLY A 365 12.06 -10.94 -10.84
N ARG A 366 10.80 -10.57 -11.12
CA ARG A 366 10.46 -9.30 -11.79
C ARG A 366 10.50 -8.14 -10.79
N GLU A 367 10.89 -6.97 -11.27
CA GLU A 367 10.83 -5.71 -10.52
C GLU A 367 9.37 -5.34 -10.22
N VAL A 368 8.55 -5.20 -11.28
CA VAL A 368 7.09 -5.01 -11.18
C VAL A 368 6.40 -6.38 -11.18
N ARG A 369 5.64 -6.68 -10.13
CA ARG A 369 5.00 -8.00 -9.89
C ARG A 369 3.48 -7.94 -9.91
N ALA A 370 2.90 -7.23 -10.88
CA ALA A 370 1.46 -7.09 -11.08
C ALA A 370 0.97 -8.03 -12.19
N PHE A 371 0.64 -9.29 -11.86
CA PHE A 371 0.34 -10.35 -12.84
C PHE A 371 -0.87 -11.24 -12.48
N SER A 372 -1.43 -11.13 -11.29
CA SER A 372 -2.51 -12.02 -10.82
C SER A 372 -3.91 -11.54 -11.22
N HIS A 373 -4.93 -12.32 -10.88
CA HIS A 373 -6.35 -11.94 -10.99
C HIS A 373 -6.89 -11.31 -9.69
N GLY A 374 -6.04 -10.56 -8.98
CA GLY A 374 -6.39 -9.85 -7.75
C GLY A 374 -5.82 -10.48 -6.48
N CYS A 375 -5.73 -11.81 -6.41
CA CYS A 375 -5.16 -12.52 -5.25
C CYS A 375 -3.65 -12.26 -5.08
N ILE A 376 -3.13 -12.49 -3.88
CA ILE A 376 -1.72 -12.23 -3.53
C ILE A 376 -0.95 -13.55 -3.57
N ARG A 377 0.03 -13.68 -4.47
CA ARG A 377 0.90 -14.86 -4.51
C ARG A 377 2.15 -14.61 -3.68
N LEU A 378 2.63 -15.61 -2.95
CA LEU A 378 3.83 -15.50 -2.12
C LEU A 378 4.99 -16.30 -2.73
N ASN A 379 6.20 -15.74 -2.66
CA ASN A 379 7.41 -16.40 -3.15
C ASN A 379 7.76 -17.61 -2.27
N ASP A 380 7.76 -17.38 -0.96
CA ASP A 380 8.17 -18.33 0.08
C ASP A 380 6.97 -18.64 1.00
N PRO A 381 5.93 -19.33 0.48
CA PRO A 381 4.69 -19.54 1.21
C PRO A 381 4.81 -20.57 2.34
N PHE A 382 5.77 -21.51 2.26
CA PHE A 382 5.94 -22.51 3.33
C PHE A 382 6.57 -21.88 4.56
N ASP A 383 7.65 -21.12 4.38
CA ASP A 383 8.26 -20.36 5.47
C ASP A 383 7.28 -19.33 6.06
N PHE A 384 6.41 -18.73 5.23
CA PHE A 384 5.31 -17.89 5.71
C PHE A 384 4.31 -18.70 6.58
N ALA A 385 3.97 -19.93 6.19
CA ALA A 385 3.14 -20.81 6.99
C ALA A 385 3.82 -21.20 8.31
N TYR A 386 5.11 -21.53 8.29
CA TYR A 386 5.87 -21.87 9.50
C TYR A 386 5.91 -20.70 10.46
N ALA A 387 6.19 -19.50 9.95
CA ALA A 387 6.22 -18.29 10.75
C ALA A 387 4.86 -17.99 11.39
N LEU A 388 3.73 -18.25 10.69
CA LEU A 388 2.39 -18.15 11.27
C LEU A 388 2.15 -19.20 12.37
N LEU A 389 2.54 -20.46 12.13
CA LEU A 389 2.32 -21.59 13.03
C LEU A 389 3.24 -21.58 14.26
N ALA A 390 4.36 -20.87 14.23
CA ALA A 390 5.38 -20.87 15.29
C ALA A 390 4.87 -20.41 16.68
N VAL A 391 3.71 -19.75 16.75
CA VAL A 391 3.09 -19.33 18.01
C VAL A 391 2.12 -20.37 18.59
N GLN A 392 1.75 -21.40 17.83
CA GLN A 392 0.82 -22.45 18.25
C GLN A 392 1.42 -23.86 18.19
N GLU A 393 2.36 -24.12 17.28
CA GLU A 393 3.04 -25.41 17.14
C GLU A 393 4.48 -25.33 17.67
N SER A 394 4.93 -26.37 18.38
CA SER A 394 6.31 -26.49 18.86
C SER A 394 7.31 -26.79 17.73
N ASP A 395 6.87 -27.51 16.70
CA ASP A 395 7.60 -27.77 15.47
C ASP A 395 6.71 -27.46 14.25
N PRO A 396 6.62 -26.16 13.87
CA PRO A 396 5.72 -25.73 12.79
C PRO A 396 6.14 -26.29 11.42
N GLU A 397 7.41 -26.59 11.20
CA GLU A 397 7.91 -27.14 9.95
C GLU A 397 7.48 -28.60 9.79
N GLU A 398 7.75 -29.47 10.77
CA GLU A 398 7.35 -30.87 10.69
C GLU A 398 5.82 -31.01 10.71
N PHE A 399 5.12 -30.20 11.49
CA PHE A 399 3.66 -30.16 11.49
C PHE A 399 3.13 -29.89 10.07
N PHE A 400 3.62 -28.85 9.40
CA PHE A 400 3.18 -28.52 8.04
C PHE A 400 3.61 -29.59 7.01
N GLN A 401 4.86 -30.05 7.07
CA GLN A 401 5.42 -31.02 6.13
C GLN A 401 4.76 -32.40 6.23
N SER A 402 4.35 -32.82 7.43
CA SER A 402 3.57 -34.06 7.62
C SER A 402 2.24 -34.02 6.86
N HIS A 403 1.49 -32.91 6.94
CA HIS A 403 0.27 -32.71 6.17
C HIS A 403 0.54 -32.59 4.67
N LEU A 404 1.60 -31.85 4.29
CA LEU A 404 1.98 -31.68 2.89
C LEU A 404 2.26 -33.03 2.20
N ARG A 405 3.04 -33.91 2.85
CA ARG A 405 3.40 -35.25 2.34
C ARG A 405 2.21 -36.15 2.04
N THR A 406 1.06 -35.94 2.70
CA THR A 406 -0.15 -36.74 2.44
C THR A 406 -0.71 -36.52 1.04
N GLY A 407 -0.42 -35.37 0.40
CA GLY A 407 -1.05 -34.93 -0.85
C GLY A 407 -2.55 -34.65 -0.75
N ARG A 408 -3.15 -34.79 0.44
CA ARG A 408 -4.56 -34.55 0.70
C ARG A 408 -4.77 -33.10 1.11
N GLU A 409 -5.90 -32.53 0.70
CA GLU A 409 -6.32 -31.21 1.16
C GLU A 409 -6.57 -31.24 2.67
N VAL A 410 -5.89 -30.35 3.41
CA VAL A 410 -6.02 -30.22 4.86
C VAL A 410 -6.21 -28.76 5.22
N ARG A 411 -7.25 -28.47 6.01
CA ARG A 411 -7.44 -27.17 6.64
C ARG A 411 -6.78 -27.15 8.02
N VAL A 412 -5.94 -26.15 8.27
CA VAL A 412 -5.30 -25.88 9.55
C VAL A 412 -5.80 -24.52 10.05
N ASN A 413 -6.55 -24.52 11.15
CA ASN A 413 -7.03 -23.28 11.77
C ASN A 413 -5.89 -22.61 12.55
N LEU A 414 -5.90 -21.28 12.54
CA LEU A 414 -5.04 -20.50 13.43
C LEU A 414 -5.74 -20.37 14.79
N ASP A 415 -5.07 -20.73 15.87
CA ASP A 415 -5.63 -20.65 17.23
C ASP A 415 -5.98 -19.20 17.59
N ASN A 416 -5.13 -18.28 17.14
CA ASN A 416 -5.35 -16.85 17.23
C ASN A 416 -5.46 -16.29 15.80
N PRO A 417 -6.67 -15.95 15.31
CA PRO A 417 -6.84 -15.36 14.01
C PRO A 417 -6.01 -14.07 13.85
N VAL A 418 -5.38 -13.90 12.68
CA VAL A 418 -4.36 -12.86 12.45
C VAL A 418 -4.89 -11.79 11.50
N PRO A 419 -4.99 -10.50 11.90
CA PRO A 419 -5.37 -9.43 10.99
C PRO A 419 -4.48 -9.38 9.74
N VAL A 420 -5.06 -9.11 8.58
CA VAL A 420 -4.39 -8.94 7.30
C VAL A 420 -4.72 -7.57 6.75
N HIS A 421 -3.70 -6.77 6.46
CA HIS A 421 -3.85 -5.45 5.86
C HIS A 421 -3.27 -5.42 4.45
N LEU A 422 -4.14 -5.32 3.43
CA LEU A 422 -3.73 -5.04 2.06
C LEU A 422 -3.69 -3.53 1.87
N VAL A 423 -2.48 -2.98 1.74
CA VAL A 423 -2.23 -1.54 1.66
C VAL A 423 -1.53 -1.16 0.37
N TYR A 424 -1.63 0.10 0.00
CA TYR A 424 -0.96 0.68 -1.14
C TYR A 424 -0.18 1.90 -0.65
N ARG A 425 1.12 1.73 -0.36
CA ARG A 425 1.99 2.83 0.12
C ARG A 425 3.15 3.04 -0.84
N THR A 426 3.10 4.14 -1.60
CA THR A 426 4.20 4.55 -2.48
C THR A 426 5.26 5.41 -1.79
N ALA A 427 4.97 5.93 -0.59
CA ALA A 427 5.94 6.52 0.31
C ALA A 427 5.77 5.94 1.71
N PHE A 428 6.86 5.46 2.30
CA PHE A 428 6.87 4.91 3.65
C PHE A 428 8.30 4.89 4.21
N THR A 429 8.45 4.66 5.50
CA THR A 429 9.76 4.51 6.13
C THR A 429 10.02 3.07 6.58
N HIS A 430 11.26 2.60 6.44
CA HIS A 430 11.68 1.35 7.06
C HIS A 430 12.04 1.56 8.54
N THR A 431 12.27 0.46 9.27
CA THR A 431 12.66 0.48 10.70
C THR A 431 13.97 1.24 10.97
N THR A 432 14.85 1.37 9.98
CA THR A 432 16.07 2.20 10.04
C THR A 432 15.80 3.71 9.96
N GLY A 433 14.55 4.10 9.69
CA GLY A 433 14.13 5.50 9.55
C GLY A 433 14.33 6.09 8.16
N GLN A 434 14.90 5.35 7.20
CA GLN A 434 15.08 5.81 5.83
C GLN A 434 13.75 5.88 5.09
N LEU A 435 13.53 6.98 4.37
CA LEU A 435 12.37 7.16 3.49
C LEU A 435 12.51 6.32 2.22
N ASN A 436 11.45 5.62 1.86
CA ASN A 436 11.37 4.71 0.74
C ASN A 436 10.23 5.13 -0.18
N PHE A 437 10.44 4.92 -1.47
CA PHE A 437 9.45 5.22 -2.49
C PHE A 437 9.20 4.02 -3.41
N ARG A 438 7.99 3.92 -3.96
CA ARG A 438 7.62 2.91 -4.96
C ARG A 438 6.84 3.56 -6.09
N GLY A 439 6.86 2.93 -7.26
CA GLY A 439 6.03 3.36 -8.38
C GLY A 439 4.53 3.25 -8.07
N ASP A 440 3.73 4.17 -8.59
CA ASP A 440 2.26 4.15 -8.48
C ASP A 440 1.66 3.19 -9.52
N VAL A 441 1.88 1.88 -9.34
CA VAL A 441 1.56 0.79 -10.29
C VAL A 441 0.12 0.81 -10.83
N TYR A 442 -0.85 1.22 -10.01
CA TYR A 442 -2.28 1.31 -10.35
C TYR A 442 -2.78 2.75 -10.53
N ASN A 443 -1.90 3.75 -10.50
CA ASN A 443 -2.26 5.18 -10.57
C ASN A 443 -3.28 5.61 -9.49
N ARG A 444 -3.18 5.04 -8.29
CA ARG A 444 -4.10 5.40 -7.18
C ARG A 444 -3.66 6.68 -6.50
N ASP A 445 -2.35 6.83 -6.27
CA ASP A 445 -1.84 7.98 -5.52
C ASP A 445 -1.95 9.27 -6.30
N SER A 446 -1.78 9.24 -7.62
CA SER A 446 -2.09 10.38 -8.49
C SER A 446 -3.57 10.83 -8.40
N ARG A 447 -4.52 9.88 -8.35
CA ARG A 447 -5.95 10.20 -8.16
C ARG A 447 -6.26 10.74 -6.77
N ILE A 448 -5.64 10.17 -5.73
CA ILE A 448 -5.78 10.68 -4.36
C ILE A 448 -5.19 12.09 -4.24
N TRP A 449 -4.00 12.32 -4.79
CA TRP A 449 -3.40 13.66 -4.81
C TRP A 449 -4.31 14.67 -5.51
N ASN A 450 -4.84 14.37 -6.69
CA ASN A 450 -5.73 15.29 -7.39
C ASN A 450 -7.00 15.60 -6.57
N ALA A 451 -7.56 14.61 -5.88
CA ALA A 451 -8.69 14.84 -4.98
C ALA A 451 -8.31 15.72 -3.79
N LEU A 452 -7.14 15.50 -3.16
CA LEU A 452 -6.63 16.37 -2.09
C LEU A 452 -6.38 17.81 -2.58
N ALA A 453 -5.82 17.97 -3.78
CA ALA A 453 -5.57 19.26 -4.37
C ALA A 453 -6.86 20.04 -4.65
N ASN A 454 -7.93 19.35 -5.06
CA ASN A 454 -9.26 19.95 -5.22
C ASN A 454 -9.87 20.41 -3.90
N GLU A 455 -9.49 19.80 -2.78
CA GLU A 455 -9.86 20.24 -1.42
C GLU A 455 -8.94 21.36 -0.89
N GLY A 456 -7.99 21.85 -1.70
CA GLY A 456 -7.10 22.95 -1.36
C GLY A 456 -5.78 22.54 -0.70
N VAL A 457 -5.43 21.25 -0.70
CA VAL A 457 -4.11 20.79 -0.27
C VAL A 457 -3.07 21.15 -1.33
N ALA A 458 -1.95 21.73 -0.92
CA ALA A 458 -0.88 22.13 -1.83
C ALA A 458 0.48 21.70 -1.30
N VAL A 459 1.42 21.48 -2.24
CA VAL A 459 2.84 21.42 -1.90
C VAL A 459 3.29 22.84 -1.54
N ARG A 460 3.96 22.98 -0.40
CA ARG A 460 4.52 24.26 0.05
C ARG A 460 6.03 24.13 0.21
N ALA A 461 6.71 25.26 0.17
CA ALA A 461 8.11 25.39 0.58
C ALA A 461 8.14 26.17 1.90
N ILE A 462 8.86 25.67 2.91
CA ILE A 462 9.05 26.40 4.17
C ILE A 462 10.43 27.07 4.10
N GLY A 463 10.45 28.40 3.97
CA GLY A 463 11.67 29.17 4.17
C GLY A 463 12.10 29.12 5.64
N GLY A 464 13.41 28.94 5.87
CA GLY A 464 14.02 29.02 7.20
C GLY A 464 14.13 30.44 7.72
#